data_AF-E6YZ61-F1
#
_entry.id   AF-E6YZ61-F1
#
_cell.length_a   1.000
_cell.length_b   1.000
_cell.length_c   1.000
_cell.angle_alpha   90.00
_cell.angle_beta   90.00
_cell.angle_gamma   90.00
#
_symmetry.space_group_name_H-M   'P 1'
#
loop_
_entity.id
_entity.type
_entity.pdbx_description
1 polymer ?
#
loop_
_entity_poly.entity_id
_entity_poly.type
_entity_poly.pdbx_seq_one_letter_code
_entity_poly.pdbx_strand_id
1 'polypeptide(L)'
;MLNKVTLIGNLGADPESRTMPSGAEVVNFRIGTSQSYVDKTTSQRINKTEWHSIVVFNPHFAKVALQYLNKGSKVYVEGQLQTRKWEDKSGQTHYTTEIVLPQYKGELKILDSVQKQIMAWESGDREYLETTLDDNISF
;
A
#
# COMPACT_ATOMS: atom_id res chain seq x y z
N MET A 1 6.45 18.32 -17.09
CA MET A 1 7.20 17.90 -15.87
C MET A 1 6.66 16.55 -15.41
N LEU A 2 7.50 15.70 -14.80
CA LEU A 2 7.14 14.36 -14.35
C LEU A 2 7.32 14.25 -12.83
N ASN A 3 6.27 13.86 -12.11
CA ASN A 3 6.32 13.46 -10.71
C ASN A 3 5.65 12.08 -10.64
N LYS A 4 6.46 11.04 -10.41
CA LYS A 4 6.02 9.65 -10.33
C LYS A 4 6.82 8.95 -9.24
N VAL A 5 6.12 8.25 -8.35
CA VAL A 5 6.70 7.38 -7.33
C VAL A 5 6.16 5.98 -7.57
N THR A 6 7.05 4.99 -7.62
CA THR A 6 6.69 3.57 -7.72
C THR A 6 7.32 2.82 -6.56
N LEU A 7 6.53 2.03 -5.85
CA LEU A 7 6.97 1.27 -4.68
C LEU A 7 6.39 -0.14 -4.70
N ILE A 8 7.17 -1.09 -4.19
CA ILE A 8 6.69 -2.40 -3.79
C ILE A 8 7.03 -2.57 -2.31
N GLY A 9 6.01 -2.85 -1.50
CA GLY A 9 6.18 -2.95 -0.06
C GLY A 9 5.05 -3.72 0.61
N ASN A 10 5.15 -3.85 1.93
CA ASN A 10 4.17 -4.56 2.74
C ASN A 10 3.42 -3.58 3.65
N LEU A 11 2.11 -3.75 3.80
CA LEU A 11 1.28 -2.93 4.68
C LEU A 11 1.68 -3.13 6.15
N GLY A 12 1.86 -2.04 6.89
CA GLY A 12 2.15 -2.09 8.33
C GLY A 12 0.92 -2.29 9.22
N ALA A 13 -0.26 -1.92 8.70
CA ALA A 13 -1.56 -2.00 9.35
C ALA A 13 -2.65 -2.15 8.27
N ASP A 14 -3.88 -2.45 8.69
CA ASP A 14 -5.03 -2.48 7.80
C ASP A 14 -5.28 -1.08 7.20
N PRO A 15 -5.81 -0.98 5.96
CA PRO A 15 -6.19 0.30 5.38
C PRO A 15 -7.33 0.96 6.16
N GLU A 16 -7.23 2.28 6.33
CA GLU A 16 -8.22 3.09 7.02
C GLU A 16 -9.00 3.95 6.02
N SER A 17 -10.34 3.90 6.07
CA SER A 17 -11.20 4.77 5.28
C SER A 17 -11.56 6.04 6.06
N ARG A 18 -11.58 7.17 5.35
CA ARG A 18 -12.03 8.46 5.85
C ARG A 18 -12.92 9.15 4.83
N THR A 19 -14.11 9.52 5.27
CA THR A 19 -15.01 10.38 4.49
C THR A 19 -14.61 11.84 4.64
N MET A 20 -14.36 12.51 3.53
CA MET A 20 -14.08 13.94 3.47
C MET A 20 -15.39 14.74 3.63
N PRO A 21 -15.33 16.02 4.04
CA PRO A 21 -16.52 16.89 4.09
C PRO A 21 -17.25 17.04 2.75
N SER A 22 -16.54 16.83 1.63
CA SER A 22 -17.12 16.79 0.28
C SER A 22 -17.93 15.54 -0.01
N GLY A 23 -17.97 14.56 0.89
CA GLY A 23 -18.57 13.23 0.68
C GLY A 23 -17.66 12.23 -0.03
N ALA A 24 -16.47 12.64 -0.47
CA ALA A 24 -15.51 11.74 -1.10
C ALA A 24 -14.87 10.80 -0.06
N GLU A 25 -14.81 9.50 -0.38
CA GLU A 25 -14.08 8.52 0.41
C GLU A 25 -12.59 8.54 0.05
N VAL A 26 -11.74 8.58 1.07
CA VAL A 26 -10.29 8.56 0.95
C VAL A 26 -9.76 7.42 1.79
N VAL A 27 -8.83 6.64 1.23
CA VAL A 27 -8.22 5.52 1.95
C VAL A 27 -6.75 5.82 2.22
N ASN A 28 -6.34 5.56 3.45
CA ASN A 28 -4.99 5.78 3.95
C ASN A 28 -4.39 4.46 4.42
N PHE A 29 -3.13 4.21 4.06
CA PHE A 29 -2.37 3.09 4.60
C PHE A 29 -0.87 3.38 4.55
N ARG A 30 -0.08 2.56 5.23
CA ARG A 30 1.37 2.72 5.31
C ARG A 30 2.08 1.48 4.82
N ILE A 31 3.05 1.65 3.92
CA ILE A 31 3.85 0.55 3.40
C ILE A 31 5.32 0.67 3.82
N GLY A 32 5.89 -0.45 4.24
CA GLY A 32 7.31 -0.59 4.52
C GLY A 32 8.06 -1.08 3.28
N THR A 33 9.17 -0.43 2.94
CA THR A 33 10.17 -0.97 2.00
C THR A 33 11.47 -1.20 2.75
N SER A 34 12.11 -2.34 2.54
CA SER A 34 13.33 -2.72 3.27
C SER A 34 14.50 -2.89 2.32
N GLN A 35 15.66 -2.41 2.73
CA GLN A 35 16.93 -2.61 2.05
C GLN A 35 17.93 -3.27 3.01
N SER A 36 18.62 -4.31 2.54
CA SER A 36 19.76 -4.91 3.23
C SER A 36 21.05 -4.47 2.55
N TYR A 37 22.00 -3.90 3.31
CA TYR A 37 23.34 -3.61 2.81
C TYR A 37 24.40 -3.99 3.86
N VAL A 38 25.63 -4.23 3.41
CA VAL A 38 26.76 -4.45 4.31
C VAL A 38 27.45 -3.12 4.56
N ASP A 39 27.57 -2.72 5.82
CA ASP A 39 28.34 -1.53 6.19
C ASP A 39 29.83 -1.80 5.96
N LYS A 40 30.46 -0.93 5.19
CA LYS A 40 31.88 -1.08 4.79
C LYS A 40 32.85 -0.90 5.96
N THR A 41 32.43 -0.23 7.02
CA THR A 41 33.27 0.08 8.19
C THR A 41 33.21 -1.04 9.21
N THR A 42 32.01 -1.57 9.47
CA THR A 42 31.79 -2.59 10.50
C THR A 42 31.73 -4.01 9.93
N SER A 43 31.64 -4.15 8.60
CA SER A 43 31.40 -5.43 7.89
C SER A 43 30.13 -6.15 8.36
N GLN A 44 29.20 -5.43 8.99
CA GLN A 44 27.92 -5.97 9.46
C GLN A 44 26.82 -5.74 8.42
N ARG A 45 25.87 -6.68 8.36
CA ARG A 45 24.65 -6.54 7.55
C ARG A 45 23.67 -5.64 8.29
N ILE A 46 23.34 -4.50 7.69
CA ILE A 46 22.33 -3.57 8.17
C ILE A 46 21.05 -3.76 7.35
N ASN A 47 19.92 -3.82 8.06
CA ASN A 47 18.59 -3.79 7.46
C ASN A 47 17.93 -2.45 7.80
N LYS A 48 17.60 -1.66 6.77
CA LYS A 48 16.89 -0.39 6.92
C LYS A 48 15.50 -0.49 6.31
N THR A 49 14.49 -0.12 7.08
CA THR A 49 13.10 -0.06 6.61
C THR A 49 12.63 1.38 6.56
N GLU A 50 12.11 1.80 5.41
CA GLU A 50 11.47 3.09 5.20
C GLU A 50 9.95 2.93 5.16
N TRP A 51 9.23 3.83 5.81
CA TRP A 51 7.77 3.80 5.91
C TRP A 51 7.14 4.93 5.10
N HIS A 52 6.24 4.58 4.19
CA HIS A 52 5.67 5.50 3.22
C HIS A 52 4.17 5.64 3.50
N SER A 53 3.69 6.86 3.65
CA SER A 53 2.27 7.16 3.81
C SER A 53 1.61 7.23 2.42
N ILE A 54 0.63 6.37 2.19
CA ILE A 54 -0.13 6.30 0.94
C ILE A 54 -1.52 6.89 1.17
N VAL A 55 -1.94 7.77 0.26
CA VAL A 55 -3.26 8.41 0.28
C VAL A 55 -3.95 8.15 -1.05
N VAL A 56 -5.10 7.49 -1.01
CA VAL A 56 -5.82 7.06 -2.21
C VAL A 56 -7.13 7.84 -2.33
N PHE A 57 -7.16 8.75 -3.31
CA PHE A 57 -8.37 9.46 -3.73
C PHE A 57 -9.07 8.78 -4.91
N ASN A 58 -8.38 7.85 -5.59
CA ASN A 58 -8.97 7.09 -6.68
C ASN A 58 -10.02 6.12 -6.11
N PRO A 59 -11.31 6.26 -6.46
CA PRO A 59 -12.38 5.46 -5.86
C PRO A 59 -12.29 3.97 -6.20
N HIS A 60 -11.70 3.62 -7.34
CA HIS A 60 -11.48 2.22 -7.70
C HIS A 60 -10.43 1.59 -6.79
N PHE A 61 -9.27 2.24 -6.64
CA PHE A 61 -8.20 1.73 -5.78
C PHE A 61 -8.54 1.82 -4.29
N ALA A 62 -9.37 2.78 -3.87
CA ALA A 62 -9.89 2.85 -2.52
C ALA A 62 -10.74 1.61 -2.17
N LYS A 63 -11.67 1.22 -3.05
CA LYS A 63 -12.46 -0.01 -2.89
C LYS A 63 -11.57 -1.25 -2.86
N VAL A 64 -10.62 -1.37 -3.79
CA VAL A 64 -9.67 -2.49 -3.83
C VAL A 64 -8.87 -2.58 -2.53
N ALA A 65 -8.39 -1.43 -2.02
CA ALA A 65 -7.63 -1.39 -0.78
C ALA A 65 -8.47 -1.92 0.40
N LEU A 66 -9.69 -1.40 0.59
CA LEU A 66 -10.54 -1.79 1.72
C LEU A 66 -11.04 -3.24 1.65
N GLN A 67 -11.28 -3.76 0.45
CA GLN A 67 -11.83 -5.10 0.27
C GLN A 67 -10.77 -6.20 0.38
N TYR A 68 -9.55 -5.93 -0.11
CA TYR A 68 -8.58 -7.00 -0.33
C TYR A 68 -7.25 -6.81 0.41
N LEU A 69 -6.95 -5.62 0.93
CA LEU A 69 -5.72 -5.39 1.68
C LEU A 69 -5.94 -5.48 3.17
N ASN A 70 -4.97 -6.09 3.84
CA ASN A 70 -4.86 -6.18 5.28
C ASN A 70 -3.40 -5.96 5.71
N LYS A 71 -3.17 -5.87 7.01
CA LYS A 71 -1.83 -5.83 7.59
C LYS A 71 -0.98 -6.97 7.05
N GLY A 72 0.20 -6.60 6.55
CA GLY A 72 1.16 -7.53 5.96
C GLY A 72 1.00 -7.70 4.45
N SER A 73 -0.11 -7.22 3.85
CA SER A 73 -0.32 -7.41 2.42
C SER A 73 0.80 -6.78 1.59
N LYS A 74 1.34 -7.51 0.60
CA LYS A 74 2.32 -7.02 -0.36
C LYS A 74 1.63 -6.35 -1.53
N VAL A 75 2.04 -5.12 -1.82
CA VAL A 75 1.43 -4.29 -2.86
C VAL A 75 2.47 -3.60 -3.73
N TYR A 76 2.11 -3.40 -4.98
CA TYR A 76 2.71 -2.40 -5.86
C TYR A 76 1.85 -1.14 -5.83
N VAL A 77 2.50 0.02 -5.71
CA VAL A 77 1.86 1.34 -5.68
C VAL A 77 2.56 2.28 -6.65
N GLU A 78 1.82 2.91 -7.56
CA GLU A 78 2.25 4.06 -8.35
C GLU A 78 1.42 5.29 -7.99
N GLY A 79 2.10 6.40 -7.68
CA GLY A 79 1.45 7.67 -7.36
C GLY A 79 2.37 8.87 -7.60
N GLN A 80 2.07 9.98 -6.93
CA GLN A 80 2.88 11.20 -6.97
C GLN A 80 3.22 11.68 -5.56
N LEU A 81 4.41 12.24 -5.39
CA LEU A 81 4.83 12.77 -4.10
C LEU A 81 4.17 14.15 -3.88
N GLN A 82 3.53 14.33 -2.73
CA GLN A 82 2.95 15.61 -2.31
C GLN A 82 3.36 15.92 -0.88
N THR A 83 3.80 17.16 -0.66
CA THR A 83 4.09 17.67 0.68
C THR A 83 3.08 18.72 1.03
N ARG A 84 2.33 18.52 2.11
CA ARG A 84 1.39 19.50 2.65
C ARG A 84 1.94 20.14 3.91
N LYS A 85 1.70 21.45 4.04
CA LYS A 85 1.93 22.21 5.26
C LYS A 85 0.64 22.20 6.09
N TRP A 86 0.77 21.97 7.39
CA TRP A 86 -0.35 22.12 8.34
C TRP A 86 0.16 22.69 9.65
N GLU A 87 -0.73 23.31 10.42
CA GLU A 87 -0.42 23.86 11.74
C GLU A 87 -1.12 23.04 12.82
N ASP A 88 -0.42 22.75 13.91
CA ASP A 88 -1.01 22.10 15.06
C ASP A 88 -1.78 23.10 15.95
N LYS A 89 -2.41 22.59 17.01
CA LYS A 89 -3.18 23.41 17.96
C LYS A 89 -2.32 24.44 18.72
N SER A 90 -1.00 24.26 18.72
CA SER A 90 -0.02 25.15 19.36
C SER A 90 0.52 26.22 18.39
N GLY A 91 0.09 26.21 17.13
CA GLY A 91 0.54 27.12 16.08
C GLY A 91 1.88 26.73 15.44
N GLN A 92 2.42 25.53 15.71
CA GLN A 92 3.65 25.08 15.07
C GLN A 92 3.36 24.56 13.66
N THR A 93 4.14 25.04 12.68
CA THR A 93 4.10 24.57 11.29
C THR A 93 4.76 23.21 11.15
N HIS A 94 4.04 22.25 10.57
CA HIS A 94 4.51 20.91 10.22
C HIS A 94 4.42 20.67 8.72
N TYR A 95 5.29 19.80 8.22
CA TYR A 95 5.28 19.32 6.84
C TYR A 95 5.07 17.82 6.83
N THR A 96 4.21 17.34 5.96
CA THR A 96 3.98 15.91 5.79
C THR A 96 4.05 15.57 4.31
N THR A 97 4.93 14.64 3.99
CA THR A 97 5.13 14.10 2.64
C THR A 97 4.37 12.78 2.50
N GLU A 98 3.51 12.71 1.50
CA GLU A 98 2.61 11.61 1.22
C GLU A 98 2.74 11.19 -0.25
N ILE A 99 2.49 9.91 -0.53
CA ILE A 99 2.36 9.39 -1.88
C ILE A 99 0.88 9.33 -2.19
N VAL A 100 0.45 10.15 -3.13
CA VAL A 100 -0.95 10.36 -3.43
C VAL A 100 -1.31 9.66 -4.73
N LEU A 101 -2.39 8.89 -4.71
CA LEU A 101 -3.07 8.33 -5.87
C LEU A 101 -4.28 9.23 -6.18
N PRO A 102 -4.18 10.16 -7.14
CA PRO A 102 -5.25 11.10 -7.44
C PRO A 102 -6.49 10.38 -8.01
N GLN A 103 -7.64 11.06 -8.00
CA GLN A 103 -8.93 10.51 -8.38
C GLN A 103 -8.94 9.72 -9.71
N TYR A 104 -8.15 10.14 -10.70
CA TYR A 104 -8.10 9.54 -12.05
C TYR A 104 -6.71 9.06 -12.47
N LYS A 105 -5.78 8.89 -11.52
CA LYS A 105 -4.39 8.50 -11.79
C LYS A 105 -3.86 7.53 -10.73
N GLY A 106 -2.67 6.99 -10.99
CA GLY A 106 -1.97 6.05 -10.11
C GLY A 106 -2.30 4.60 -10.46
N GLU A 107 -1.67 3.69 -9.73
CA GLU A 107 -1.86 2.25 -9.87
C GLU A 107 -1.70 1.57 -8.52
N LEU A 108 -2.55 0.59 -8.22
CA LEU A 108 -2.45 -0.25 -7.04
C LEU A 108 -2.62 -1.71 -7.51
N LYS A 109 -1.65 -2.56 -7.19
CA LYS A 109 -1.74 -4.02 -7.45
C LYS A 109 -1.42 -4.80 -6.19
N ILE A 110 -2.19 -5.84 -5.96
CA ILE A 110 -1.98 -6.81 -4.90
C ILE A 110 -0.99 -7.86 -5.42
N LEU A 111 0.02 -8.19 -4.63
CA LEU A 111 1.07 -9.14 -5.03
C LEU A 111 1.06 -10.43 -4.20
N ASP A 112 0.25 -10.53 -3.15
CA ASP A 112 0.20 -11.73 -2.30
C ASP A 112 -0.55 -12.92 -2.90
N SER A 113 -1.43 -12.69 -3.88
CA SER A 113 -2.28 -13.72 -4.45
C SER A 113 -1.48 -14.90 -5.02
N VAL A 114 -0.25 -14.65 -5.50
CA VAL A 114 0.64 -15.70 -6.02
C VAL A 114 1.16 -16.62 -4.91
N GLN A 115 1.49 -16.09 -3.72
CA GLN A 115 2.05 -16.90 -2.64
C GLN A 115 1.01 -17.78 -1.95
N LYS A 116 -0.21 -17.25 -1.73
CA LYS A 116 -1.28 -18.01 -1.08
C LYS A 116 -1.78 -19.16 -1.96
N GLN A 117 -1.81 -18.95 -3.28
CA GLN A 117 -2.16 -19.99 -4.25
C GLN A 117 -1.10 -21.10 -4.31
N ILE A 118 0.19 -20.75 -4.36
CA ILE A 118 1.28 -21.74 -4.36
C ILE A 118 1.29 -22.55 -3.05
N MET A 119 1.11 -21.89 -1.89
CA MET A 119 1.05 -22.59 -0.60
C MET A 119 -0.15 -23.54 -0.48
N ALA A 120 -1.32 -23.17 -1.02
CA ALA A 120 -2.49 -24.05 -1.07
C ALA A 120 -2.28 -25.27 -1.99
N TRP A 121 -1.46 -25.12 -3.05
CA TRP A 121 -1.12 -26.22 -3.96
C TRP A 121 -0.12 -27.18 -3.30
N GLU A 122 0.79 -26.66 -2.48
CA GLU A 122 1.79 -27.44 -1.74
C GLU A 122 1.22 -28.11 -0.48
N SER A 123 0.22 -27.52 0.18
CA SER A 123 -0.40 -28.09 1.39
C SER A 123 -1.43 -29.20 1.10
N GLY A 124 -1.85 -29.38 -0.16
CA GLY A 124 -2.81 -30.41 -0.57
C GLY A 124 -4.26 -30.14 -0.13
N ASP A 125 -4.54 -28.94 0.42
CA ASP A 125 -5.86 -28.54 0.89
C ASP A 125 -6.75 -28.13 -0.31
N ARG A 126 -7.42 -29.13 -0.90
CA ARG A 126 -8.32 -28.96 -2.05
C ARG A 126 -9.51 -28.04 -1.80
N GLU A 127 -9.88 -27.81 -0.54
CA GLU A 127 -11.03 -27.00 -0.13
C GLU A 127 -10.79 -25.48 -0.36
N TYR A 128 -9.53 -25.02 -0.32
CA TYR A 128 -9.19 -23.61 -0.60
C TYR A 128 -9.21 -23.25 -2.09
N LEU A 129 -9.06 -24.25 -2.97
CA LEU A 129 -9.02 -24.05 -4.40
C LEU A 129 -10.42 -23.84 -4.99
N GLU A 130 -11.45 -24.45 -4.42
CA GLU A 130 -12.82 -24.28 -4.90
C GLU A 130 -13.37 -22.87 -4.61
N THR A 131 -13.11 -22.31 -3.42
CA THR A 131 -13.54 -20.94 -3.08
C THR A 131 -12.83 -19.85 -3.91
N THR A 132 -11.60 -20.08 -4.36
CA THR A 132 -10.82 -19.08 -5.12
C THR A 132 -10.98 -19.19 -6.63
N LEU A 133 -11.44 -20.33 -7.15
CA LEU A 133 -11.76 -20.53 -8.56
C LEU A 133 -13.16 -20.03 -8.93
N ASP A 134 -14.10 -20.00 -7.97
CA ASP A 134 -15.46 -19.49 -8.19
C ASP A 134 -15.54 -17.94 -8.24
N ASP A 135 -14.56 -17.23 -7.68
CA ASP A 135 -14.49 -15.77 -7.74
C ASP A 135 -13.95 -15.22 -9.08
N ASN A 136 -13.71 -16.11 -10.05
CA ASN A 136 -13.41 -15.74 -11.43
C ASN A 136 -14.57 -16.14 -12.34
N ILE A 137 -15.52 -15.21 -12.51
CA ILE A 137 -16.00 -14.67 -13.81
C ILE A 137 -17.40 -14.06 -13.61
N SER A 138 -17.52 -12.78 -13.86
CA SER A 138 -18.53 -12.25 -14.79
C SER A 138 -18.03 -10.92 -15.36
N PHE A 139 -18.12 -10.82 -16.68
CA PHE A 139 -17.75 -9.70 -17.54
C PHE A 139 -18.19 -8.31 -17.04
#